data_AF-A0A6G1KFY1-F1
#
_entry.id   AF-A0A6G1KFY1-F1
#
_cell.length_a   1.000
_cell.length_b   1.000
_cell.length_c   1.000
_cell.angle_alpha   90.00
_cell.angle_beta   90.00
_cell.angle_gamma   90.00
#
_symmetry.space_group_name_H-M   'P 1'
#
loop_
_entity.id
_entity.type
_entity.pdbx_description
1 polymer ?
#
loop_
_entity_poly.entity_id
_entity_poly.type
_entity_poly.pdbx_seq_one_letter_code
_entity_poly.pdbx_strand_id
1 'polypeptide(L)' 'MAISTTLYNIFLRRNTTMLATVFVSAFGLQLAFDSGSDKIWNTINKGRQWKDIKQRYMEKPEEEE' A
#
# COMPACT_ATOMS: atom_id res chain seq x y z
N MET A 1 11.01 26.16 -12.59
CA MET A 1 9.89 26.98 -13.10
C MET A 1 9.09 26.25 -14.20
N ALA A 2 9.71 25.74 -15.27
CA ALA A 2 8.96 25.10 -16.37
C ALA A 2 8.11 23.87 -15.94
N ILE A 3 8.69 22.93 -15.17
CA ILE A 3 7.98 21.69 -14.76
C ILE A 3 6.82 21.99 -13.81
N SER A 4 7.02 22.87 -12.81
CA SER A 4 5.98 23.25 -11.86
C SER A 4 4.80 23.94 -12.56
N THR A 5 5.07 24.82 -13.52
CA THR A 5 4.03 25.48 -14.32
C THR A 5 3.26 24.48 -15.19
N THR A 6 3.96 23.52 -15.80
CA THR A 6 3.33 22.45 -16.58
C THR A 6 2.43 21.57 -15.70
N LEU A 7 2.91 21.11 -14.55
CA LEU A 7 2.13 20.29 -13.61
C LEU A 7 0.90 21.06 -13.09
N TYR A 8 1.07 22.33 -12.74
CA TYR A 8 -0.04 23.18 -12.31
C TYR A 8 -1.12 23.29 -13.39
N ASN A 9 -0.72 23.57 -14.63
CA ASN A 9 -1.66 23.70 -15.74
C ASN A 9 -2.40 22.40 -16.08
N ILE A 10 -1.74 21.25 -15.94
CA ILE A 10 -2.32 19.94 -16.24
C ILE A 10 -3.26 19.49 -15.12
N PHE A 11 -2.81 19.58 -13.86
CA PHE A 11 -3.49 18.90 -12.74
C PHE A 11 -4.26 19.85 -11.81
N LEU A 12 -3.80 21.09 -11.62
CA LEU A 12 -4.25 21.94 -10.51
C LEU A 12 -5.01 23.19 -10.95
N ARG A 13 -4.91 23.63 -12.21
CA ARG A 13 -5.50 24.88 -12.69
C ARG A 13 -7.03 24.86 -12.74
N ARG A 14 -7.65 23.71 -13.04
CA ARG A 14 -9.12 23.58 -13.15
C ARG A 14 -9.67 22.76 -11.99
N ASN A 15 -10.62 23.31 -11.24
CA ASN A 15 -11.17 22.67 -10.02
C ASN A 15 -11.65 21.23 -10.23
N THR A 16 -12.32 20.94 -11.36
CA THR A 16 -12.79 19.58 -11.66
C THR A 16 -11.63 18.61 -11.92
N THR A 17 -10.59 19.04 -12.62
CA THR A 17 -9.39 18.24 -12.87
C THR A 17 -8.59 18.05 -11.58
N MET A 18 -8.51 19.09 -10.75
CA MET A 18 -7.87 19.03 -9.44
C MET A 18 -8.58 18.02 -8.53
N LEU A 19 -9.91 18.07 -8.44
CA LEU A 19 -10.69 17.14 -7.63
C LEU A 19 -10.45 15.69 -8.07
N ALA A 20 -10.51 15.42 -9.38
CA ALA A 20 -10.22 14.09 -9.92
C ALA A 20 -8.78 13.65 -9.64
N THR A 21 -7.81 14.56 -9.78
CA THR A 21 -6.40 14.28 -9.47
C THR A 21 -6.24 13.89 -8.00
N VAL A 22 -6.88 14.61 -7.07
CA VAL A 22 -6.81 14.31 -5.63
C VAL A 22 -7.39 12.93 -5.35
N PHE A 23 -8.56 12.58 -5.90
CA PHE A 23 -9.15 11.25 -5.66
C PHE A 23 -8.33 10.11 -6.24
N VAL A 24 -7.88 10.23 -7.49
CA VAL A 24 -7.06 9.20 -8.13
C VAL A 24 -5.73 9.03 -7.41
N SER A 25 -5.08 10.13 -7.04
CA SER A 25 -3.80 10.09 -6.32
C SER A 25 -3.97 9.54 -4.90
N ALA A 26 -5.01 9.94 -4.15
CA ALA A 26 -5.28 9.40 -2.82
C ALA A 26 -5.50 7.89 -2.87
N PHE A 27 -6.30 7.39 -3.82
CA PHE A 27 -6.53 5.96 -3.99
C PHE A 27 -5.26 5.20 -4.38
N GLY A 28 -4.52 5.71 -5.37
CA GLY A 28 -3.27 5.10 -5.80
C GLY A 28 -2.20 5.09 -4.70
N LEU A 29 -2.07 6.19 -3.97
CA LEU A 29 -1.15 6.32 -2.85
C LEU A 29 -1.56 5.42 -1.69
N GLN A 30 -2.85 5.29 -1.37
CA GLN A 30 -3.31 4.39 -0.32
C GLN A 30 -2.86 2.95 -0.60
N LEU A 31 -3.14 2.42 -1.80
CA LEU A 31 -2.73 1.05 -2.17
C LEU A 31 -1.21 0.86 -2.12
N ALA A 32 -0.46 1.82 -2.66
CA ALA A 32 1.00 1.76 -2.68
C ALA A 32 1.60 1.88 -1.27
N PHE A 33 1.02 2.74 -0.44
CA PHE A 33 1.45 2.96 0.94
C PHE A 33 1.18 1.73 1.77
N ASP A 34 -0.06 1.21 1.78
CA ASP A 34 -0.43 0.02 2.56
C ASP A 34 0.47 -1.18 2.23
N SER A 35 0.59 -1.51 0.93
CA SER A 35 1.44 -2.63 0.50
C SER A 35 2.92 -2.40 0.78
N GLY A 36 3.40 -1.16 0.58
CA GLY A 36 4.78 -0.79 0.83
C GLY A 36 5.15 -0.84 2.31
N SER A 37 4.30 -0.26 3.17
CA SER A 37 4.49 -0.26 4.62
C SER A 37 4.41 -1.66 5.19
N ASP A 38 3.45 -2.48 4.72
CA ASP A 38 3.37 -3.88 5.12
C ASP A 38 4.65 -4.63 4.75
N LYS A 39 5.15 -4.44 3.53
CA LYS A 39 6.40 -5.09 3.10
C LYS A 39 7.57 -4.70 3.99
N ILE A 40 7.74 -3.40 4.27
CA ILE A 40 8.78 -2.89 5.17
C ILE A 40 8.65 -3.51 6.56
N TRP A 41 7.44 -3.47 7.14
CA TRP A 41 7.15 -4.04 8.45
C TRP A 41 7.47 -5.54 8.49
N ASN A 42 7.08 -6.27 7.45
CA ASN A 42 7.26 -7.70 7.35
C ASN A 42 8.74 -8.09 7.25
N THR A 43 9.53 -7.30 6.53
CA THR A 43 10.98 -7.51 6.43
C THR A 43 11.67 -7.25 7.76
N ILE A 44 11.33 -6.16 8.44
CA ILE A 44 11.92 -5.80 9.73
C ILE A 44 11.57 -6.83 10.82
N ASN A 45 10.34 -7.35 10.81
CA ASN A 45 9.82 -8.25 11.83
C ASN A 45 9.80 -9.72 11.40
N LYS A 46 10.60 -10.10 10.40
CA LYS A 46 10.64 -11.47 9.89
C LYS A 46 10.99 -12.46 11.00
N GLY A 47 10.20 -13.53 11.12
CA GLY A 47 10.39 -14.58 12.12
C GLY A 47 9.79 -14.27 13.49
N ARG A 48 9.20 -13.07 13.67
CA ARG A 48 8.54 -12.65 14.93
C ARG A 48 7.03 -12.51 14.78
N GLN A 49 6.53 -12.40 13.55
CA GLN A 49 5.11 -12.19 13.32
C GLN A 49 4.34 -13.50 13.44
N TRP A 50 3.07 -13.44 13.87
CA TRP A 50 2.20 -14.61 13.96
C TRP A 50 2.19 -15.43 12.67
N LYS A 51 2.08 -14.77 11.50
CA LYS A 51 2.14 -15.44 10.19
C LYS A 51 3.41 -16.26 9.93
N ASP A 52 4.52 -15.92 10.61
CA ASP A 52 5.81 -16.60 10.46
C ASP A 52 5.98 -17.75 11.46
N ILE A 53 5.20 -17.79 12.55
CA ILE A 53 5.35 -18.77 13.64
C ILE A 53 4.12 -19.64 13.88
N LYS A 54 2.96 -19.29 13.30
CA LYS A 54 1.67 -19.95 13.55
C LYS A 54 1.70 -21.45 13.32
N GLN A 55 2.47 -21.91 12.34
CA GLN A 55 2.60 -23.33 11.98
C GLN A 55 3.22 -24.17 13.10
N ARG A 56 3.85 -23.55 14.10
CA ARG A 56 4.36 -24.26 15.30
C ARG A 56 3.25 -24.57 16.31
N TYR A 57 2.10 -23.93 16.18
CA TYR A 57 1.02 -23.95 17.18
C TYR A 57 -0.33 -24.40 16.61
N MET A 58 -0.46 -24.44 15.28
CA MET A 58 -1.63 -25.03 14.63
C MET A 58 -1.50 -26.55 14.68
N GLU A 59 -2.54 -27.22 15.17
CA GLU A 59 -2.65 -28.68 15.12
C GLU A 59 -2.55 -29.14 13.66
N LYS A 60 -1.83 -30.24 13.44
CA LYS A 60 -1.84 -30.88 12.13
C LYS A 60 -3.27 -31.37 11.90
N PRO A 61 -3.86 -31.19 10.70
CA PRO A 61 -5.07 -31.93 10.37
C PRO A 61 -4.74 -33.40 10.62
N GLU A 62 -5.49 -34.05 11.51
CA GLU A 62 -5.41 -35.49 11.70
C GLU A 62 -5.49 -36.11 10.29
N GLU A 63 -4.48 -36.90 9.93
CA GLU A 63 -4.51 -37.66 8.69
C GLU A 63 -5.72 -38.59 8.81
N GLU A 64 -6.86 -38.20 8.23
CA GLU A 64 -8.04 -39.05 8.11
C GLU A 64 -7.60 -40.31 7.35
N GLU A 65 -7.55 -41.45 8.05
CA GLU A 65 -7.38 -42.81 7.48
C GLU A 65 -8.47 -43.14 6.45
#